data_AF-A0A239GWK7-F1
#
_entry.id   AF-A0A239GWK7-F1
#
_cell.length_a   1.000
_cell.length_b   1.000
_cell.length_c   1.000
_cell.angle_alpha   90.00
_cell.angle_beta   90.00
_cell.angle_gamma   90.00
#
_symmetry.space_group_name_H-M   'P 1'
#
loop_
_entity.id
_entity.type
_entity.pdbx_description
1 polymer ?
#
loop_
_entity_poly.entity_id
_entity_poly.type
_entity_poly.pdbx_seq_one_letter_code
_entity_poly.pdbx_strand_id
1 'polypeptide(L)'
;MSLNQFLTVLRRRIRWVLSVFVLCLVAAVVLSAFLPRRYEATAELYVSVTTAESVDDLAQGARFTREQMASFASLALTPRVLEPVAERFDVSSGAQGLERRVSVQASDTTVVIELTVADADPDRAADLANAVATRTIDVVEDLAPESPVGGDSAVRVTVVRPATAPESAASPNTVLNVAAGTVLGLSLGILLALAREALDTRVRDADVLAQLTPLPMLGRVASWSERQGRVLVATAPHSPAAESIRQLRTNLQFLRVARDPAGAGRAGAEVVSVTSALSGEGKSTVSANLAVALAQTGARVLLVDADLRRPTVADVLRIEGGVGLTTVLAGDAGLADVVQEWGAAGLHVLPSGALPPNPTELLASPAMRWLVDQLRQAYDYVVVDTSPLLPVADASVLAGLVDGTVVVANVTRVRRAQLRQALGNLEQVSARVFGVVLNQVRRDEEPYSYRQWDTARGTAPAAAAAAGS
;
A
#
# COMPACT_ATOMS: atom_id res chain seq x y z
N MET A 1 4.31 -3.84 17.70
CA MET A 1 4.78 -2.81 16.75
C MET A 1 5.13 -1.57 17.55
N SER A 2 6.33 -1.02 17.38
CA SER A 2 6.65 0.28 17.97
C SER A 2 5.99 1.42 17.17
N LEU A 3 5.78 2.58 17.79
CA LEU A 3 5.19 3.76 17.12
C LEU A 3 5.95 4.13 15.84
N ASN A 4 7.28 4.00 15.86
CA ASN A 4 8.14 4.29 14.71
C ASN A 4 7.92 3.29 13.55
N GLN A 5 7.65 2.02 13.85
CA GLN A 5 7.31 1.03 12.82
C GLN A 5 5.97 1.38 12.17
N PHE A 6 4.94 1.72 12.96
CA PHE A 6 3.63 2.11 12.44
C PHE A 6 3.73 3.33 11.50
N LEU A 7 4.45 4.38 11.91
CA LEU A 7 4.66 5.58 11.08
C LEU A 7 5.42 5.29 9.78
N THR A 8 6.39 4.37 9.83
CA THR A 8 7.15 3.97 8.65
C THR A 8 6.28 3.23 7.64
N VAL A 9 5.43 2.31 8.12
CA VAL A 9 4.46 1.60 7.28
C VAL A 9 3.49 2.57 6.63
N LEU A 10 2.95 3.51 7.42
CA LEU A 10 2.01 4.50 6.92
C LEU A 10 2.63 5.39 5.84
N ARG A 11 3.86 5.88 6.05
CA ARG A 11 4.59 6.67 5.04
C ARG A 11 4.84 5.88 3.75
N ARG A 12 5.26 4.62 3.84
CA ARG A 12 5.51 3.76 2.67
C ARG A 12 4.25 3.46 1.86
N ARG A 13 3.07 3.46 2.50
CA ARG A 13 1.79 3.09 1.89
C ARG A 13 0.80 4.26 1.78
N ILE A 14 1.22 5.49 2.02
CA ILE A 14 0.32 6.66 2.07
C ILE A 14 -0.51 6.84 0.79
N ARG A 15 0.09 6.56 -0.38
CA ARG A 15 -0.62 6.61 -1.67
C ARG A 15 -1.79 5.63 -1.73
N TRP A 16 -1.63 4.42 -1.17
CA TRP A 16 -2.69 3.43 -1.10
C TRP A 16 -3.79 3.85 -0.12
N VAL A 17 -3.41 4.36 1.06
CA VAL A 17 -4.37 4.88 2.04
C VAL A 17 -5.19 6.01 1.44
N LEU A 18 -4.54 6.95 0.73
CA LEU A 18 -5.20 8.07 0.06
C LEU A 18 -6.13 7.58 -1.08
N SER A 19 -5.72 6.59 -1.87
CA SER A 19 -6.60 6.02 -2.90
C SER A 19 -7.87 5.41 -2.32
N VAL A 20 -7.77 4.63 -1.24
CA VAL A 20 -8.93 4.03 -0.58
C VAL A 20 -9.80 5.11 0.06
N PHE A 21 -9.18 6.10 0.70
CA PHE A 21 -9.88 7.24 1.29
C PHE A 21 -10.69 8.01 0.24
N VAL A 22 -10.06 8.40 -0.87
CA VAL A 22 -10.73 9.13 -1.96
C VAL A 22 -11.87 8.29 -2.55
N LEU A 23 -11.67 6.98 -2.73
CA LEU A 23 -12.71 6.08 -3.23
C LEU A 23 -13.94 6.06 -2.29
N CYS A 24 -13.73 5.91 -0.99
CA CYS A 24 -14.81 5.92 0.00
C CYS A 24 -15.50 7.28 0.10
N LEU A 25 -14.75 8.38 -0.01
CA LEU A 25 -15.30 9.74 0.00
C LEU A 25 -16.19 9.99 -1.22
N VAL A 26 -15.70 9.65 -2.42
CA VAL A 26 -16.47 9.75 -3.66
C VAL A 26 -17.72 8.87 -3.58
N ALA A 27 -17.60 7.63 -3.09
CA ALA A 27 -18.74 6.76 -2.90
C ALA A 27 -19.79 7.36 -1.95
N ALA A 28 -19.37 7.97 -0.83
CA ALA A 28 -20.28 8.61 0.12
C ALA A 28 -21.03 9.80 -0.50
N VAL A 29 -20.33 10.67 -1.25
CA VAL A 29 -20.96 11.81 -1.96
C VAL A 29 -21.92 11.33 -3.03
N VAL A 30 -21.51 10.35 -3.85
CA VAL A 30 -22.32 9.78 -4.93
C VAL A 30 -23.57 9.11 -4.36
N LEU A 31 -23.43 8.21 -3.38
CA LEU A 31 -24.57 7.57 -2.72
C LEU A 31 -25.53 8.60 -2.11
N SER A 32 -25.00 9.64 -1.48
CA SER A 32 -25.81 10.71 -0.91
C SER A 32 -26.51 11.58 -1.96
N ALA A 33 -26.00 11.64 -3.19
CA ALA A 33 -26.63 12.38 -4.30
C ALA A 33 -27.72 11.56 -5.01
N PHE A 34 -27.62 10.22 -5.02
CA PHE A 34 -28.59 9.32 -5.64
C PHE A 34 -29.73 8.88 -4.70
N LEU A 35 -29.60 9.07 -3.39
CA LEU A 35 -30.67 8.81 -2.43
C LEU A 35 -31.82 9.84 -2.62
N PRO A 36 -33.09 9.40 -2.58
CA PRO A 36 -34.23 10.29 -2.77
C PRO A 36 -34.27 11.36 -1.67
N ARG A 37 -34.47 12.61 -2.08
CA ARG A 37 -34.61 13.74 -1.14
C ARG A 37 -35.97 13.66 -0.47
N ARG A 38 -36.00 13.89 0.84
CA ARG A 38 -37.25 14.08 1.59
C ARG A 38 -37.24 15.42 2.28
N TYR A 39 -38.34 16.14 2.12
CA TYR A 39 -38.61 17.44 2.69
C TYR A 39 -39.66 17.28 3.78
N GLU A 40 -39.45 17.92 4.92
CA GLU A 40 -40.35 17.88 6.07
C GLU A 40 -40.92 19.28 6.28
N ALA A 41 -42.24 19.40 6.29
CA ALA A 41 -42.95 20.65 6.53
C ALA A 41 -43.82 20.53 7.78
N THR A 42 -43.73 21.50 8.68
CA THR A 42 -44.37 21.45 10.01
C THR A 42 -45.39 22.56 10.19
N ALA A 43 -46.61 22.20 10.57
CA ALA A 43 -47.67 23.12 11.02
C ALA A 43 -47.80 23.07 12.55
N GLU A 44 -47.97 24.24 13.18
CA GLU A 44 -48.16 24.36 14.63
C GLU A 44 -49.62 24.73 14.94
N LEU A 45 -50.30 23.87 15.71
CA LEU A 45 -51.66 24.06 16.18
C LEU A 45 -51.67 24.43 17.65
N TYR A 46 -52.37 25.50 18.02
CA TYR A 46 -52.60 25.87 19.41
C TYR A 46 -54.01 25.53 19.84
N VAL A 47 -54.12 24.86 20.97
CA VAL A 47 -55.40 24.48 21.56
C VAL A 47 -55.72 25.42 22.71
N SER A 48 -56.92 25.98 22.70
CA SER A 48 -57.43 26.83 23.77
C SER A 48 -58.83 26.38 24.19
N VAL A 49 -59.15 26.53 25.46
CA VAL A 49 -60.48 26.22 25.99
C VAL A 49 -61.22 27.53 26.22
N THR A 50 -62.40 27.65 25.64
CA THR A 50 -63.25 28.85 25.73
C THR A 50 -64.18 28.74 26.93
N THR A 51 -63.62 28.63 28.14
CA THR A 51 -64.41 28.70 29.37
C THR A 51 -63.63 29.45 30.44
N ALA A 52 -64.10 30.64 30.80
CA ALA A 52 -64.62 30.91 32.16
C ALA A 52 -64.55 32.38 32.59
N GLU A 53 -65.50 32.76 33.46
CA GLU A 53 -65.58 34.07 34.12
C GLU A 53 -64.77 34.12 35.44
N SER A 54 -64.07 33.04 35.83
CA SER A 54 -63.31 32.93 37.09
C SER A 54 -61.87 32.38 36.92
N VAL A 55 -60.96 32.75 37.83
CA VAL A 55 -59.53 32.36 37.80
C VAL A 55 -59.32 30.86 38.07
N ASP A 56 -60.19 30.23 38.86
CA ASP A 56 -60.06 28.82 39.24
C ASP A 56 -60.41 27.89 38.06
N ASP A 57 -61.41 28.29 37.27
CA ASP A 57 -61.81 27.59 36.06
C ASP A 57 -60.75 27.65 34.95
N LEU A 58 -60.01 28.77 34.84
CA LEU A 58 -58.88 28.89 33.90
C LEU A 58 -57.73 27.94 34.26
N ALA A 59 -57.45 27.77 35.56
CA ALA A 59 -56.40 26.86 36.03
C ALA A 59 -56.76 25.38 35.81
N GLN A 60 -58.04 25.02 35.99
CA GLN A 60 -58.55 23.67 35.72
C GLN A 60 -58.62 23.39 34.21
N GLY A 61 -59.09 24.34 33.41
CA GLY A 61 -59.14 24.25 31.95
C GLY A 61 -57.75 24.07 31.32
N ALA A 62 -56.74 24.80 31.82
CA ALA A 62 -55.37 24.65 31.34
C ALA A 62 -54.72 23.30 31.69
N ARG A 63 -55.14 22.63 32.78
CA ARG A 63 -54.71 21.27 33.12
C ARG A 63 -55.41 20.23 32.25
N PHE A 64 -56.73 20.35 32.12
CA PHE A 64 -57.53 19.51 31.25
C PHE A 64 -57.01 19.52 29.80
N THR A 65 -56.70 20.70 29.26
CA THR A 65 -56.20 20.82 27.90
C THR A 65 -54.88 20.08 27.72
N ARG A 66 -53.94 20.23 28.66
CA ARG A 66 -52.63 19.54 28.63
C ARG A 66 -52.76 18.01 28.69
N GLU A 67 -53.68 17.50 29.51
CA GLU A 67 -53.94 16.05 29.61
C GLU A 67 -54.58 15.48 28.33
N GLN A 68 -55.32 16.30 27.57
CA GLN A 68 -55.95 15.91 26.31
C GLN A 68 -55.08 16.15 25.06
N MET A 69 -53.93 16.82 25.18
CA MET A 69 -53.06 17.12 24.03
C MET A 69 -52.63 15.86 23.28
N ALA A 70 -52.29 14.78 24.00
CA ALA A 70 -51.92 13.50 23.39
C ALA A 70 -53.12 12.85 22.67
N SER A 71 -54.31 12.95 23.26
CA SER A 71 -55.55 12.47 22.63
C SER A 71 -55.84 13.23 21.34
N PHE A 72 -55.76 14.57 21.35
CA PHE A 72 -55.97 15.40 20.16
C PHE A 72 -54.91 15.16 19.08
N ALA A 73 -53.64 15.01 19.47
CA ALA A 73 -52.58 14.65 18.53
C ALA A 73 -52.83 13.28 17.86
N SER A 74 -53.37 12.31 18.60
CA SER A 74 -53.70 10.99 18.03
C SER A 74 -54.84 11.04 17.00
N LEU A 75 -55.77 11.98 17.15
CA LEU A 75 -56.88 12.16 16.20
C LEU A 75 -56.41 12.56 14.81
N ALA A 76 -55.32 13.33 14.72
CA ALA A 76 -54.72 13.74 13.46
C ALA A 76 -54.23 12.55 12.61
N LEU A 77 -53.93 11.41 13.24
CA LEU A 77 -53.51 10.19 12.55
C LEU A 77 -54.67 9.23 12.24
N THR A 78 -55.91 9.59 12.58
CA THR A 78 -57.07 8.72 12.32
C THR A 78 -57.48 8.77 10.85
N PRO A 79 -58.10 7.70 10.32
CA PRO A 79 -58.62 7.70 8.95
C PRO A 79 -59.63 8.82 8.67
N ARG A 80 -60.34 9.33 9.68
CA ARG A 80 -61.26 10.46 9.53
C ARG A 80 -60.56 11.74 9.09
N VAL A 81 -59.33 11.97 9.55
CA VAL A 81 -58.52 13.12 9.16
C VAL A 81 -57.73 12.81 7.88
N LEU A 82 -57.14 11.61 7.80
CA LEU A 82 -56.19 11.27 6.73
C LEU A 82 -56.84 10.88 5.40
N GLU A 83 -58.01 10.21 5.39
CA GLU A 83 -58.64 9.74 4.14
C GLU A 83 -59.06 10.90 3.22
N PRO A 84 -59.77 11.96 3.69
CA PRO A 84 -60.16 13.07 2.82
C PRO A 84 -58.97 13.86 2.28
N VAL A 85 -57.86 13.91 3.02
CA VAL A 85 -56.62 14.55 2.57
C VAL A 85 -55.90 13.66 1.55
N ALA A 86 -55.84 12.35 1.79
CA ALA A 86 -55.25 11.40 0.86
C ALA A 86 -55.99 11.39 -0.49
N GLU A 87 -57.32 11.45 -0.50
CA GLU A 87 -58.14 11.56 -1.71
C GLU A 87 -57.88 12.88 -2.45
N ARG A 88 -57.83 14.01 -1.72
CA ARG A 88 -57.60 15.33 -2.31
C ARG A 88 -56.24 15.46 -3.00
N PHE A 89 -55.21 14.82 -2.45
CA PHE A 89 -53.82 14.92 -2.92
C PHE A 89 -53.32 13.67 -3.66
N ASP A 90 -54.24 12.77 -4.05
CA ASP A 90 -53.98 11.53 -4.78
C ASP A 90 -52.81 10.72 -4.18
N VAL A 91 -52.87 10.50 -2.87
CA VAL A 91 -51.83 9.76 -2.14
C VAL A 91 -52.05 8.26 -2.38
N SER A 92 -51.09 7.63 -3.06
CA SER A 92 -51.07 6.18 -3.24
C SER A 92 -51.15 5.47 -1.88
N SER A 93 -52.11 4.54 -1.74
CA SER A 93 -52.45 3.82 -0.49
C SER A 93 -53.34 4.55 0.53
N GLY A 94 -54.01 5.65 0.15
CA GLY A 94 -55.06 6.29 0.96
C GLY A 94 -54.55 6.78 2.32
N ALA A 95 -55.38 6.71 3.36
CA ALA A 95 -54.99 7.12 4.72
C ALA A 95 -53.71 6.42 5.23
N GLN A 96 -53.50 5.13 4.93
CA GLN A 96 -52.32 4.39 5.38
C GLN A 96 -51.01 4.90 4.73
N GLY A 97 -51.10 5.35 3.48
CA GLY A 97 -49.96 5.95 2.78
C GLY A 97 -49.56 7.28 3.39
N LEU A 98 -50.55 8.08 3.80
CA LEU A 98 -50.35 9.37 4.44
C LEU A 98 -49.89 9.20 5.89
N GLU A 99 -50.45 8.26 6.66
CA GLU A 99 -50.07 7.97 8.05
C GLU A 99 -48.57 7.71 8.22
N ARG A 100 -47.94 6.96 7.29
CA ARG A 100 -46.49 6.71 7.31
C ARG A 100 -45.62 7.94 7.06
N ARG A 101 -46.23 9.03 6.60
CA ARG A 101 -45.59 10.27 6.18
C ARG A 101 -45.89 11.43 7.11
N VAL A 102 -46.90 11.29 7.98
CA VAL A 102 -47.28 12.27 8.99
C VAL A 102 -46.70 11.85 10.34
N SER A 103 -46.04 12.78 11.02
CA SER A 103 -45.63 12.66 12.41
C SER A 103 -46.30 13.77 13.20
N VAL A 104 -46.93 13.43 14.32
CA VAL A 104 -47.63 14.39 15.18
C VAL A 104 -47.06 14.30 16.58
N GLN A 105 -46.58 15.41 17.10
CA GLN A 105 -46.00 15.50 18.44
C GLN A 105 -46.74 16.56 19.25
N ALA A 106 -47.36 16.14 20.36
CA ALA A 106 -47.88 17.04 21.37
C ALA A 106 -46.75 17.43 22.33
N SER A 107 -46.68 18.71 22.69
CA SER A 107 -45.74 19.18 23.70
C SER A 107 -46.23 18.83 25.12
N ASP A 108 -45.34 18.33 25.97
CA ASP A 108 -45.66 18.02 27.38
C ASP A 108 -45.76 19.27 28.27
N THR A 109 -45.26 20.41 27.77
CA THR A 109 -45.13 21.67 28.52
C THR A 109 -45.94 22.81 27.94
N THR A 110 -46.26 22.76 26.64
CA THR A 110 -47.01 23.81 25.95
C THR A 110 -48.29 23.24 25.36
N VAL A 111 -49.25 24.11 25.06
CA VAL A 111 -50.54 23.71 24.47
C VAL A 111 -50.47 23.78 22.95
N VAL A 112 -49.35 23.28 22.39
CA VAL A 112 -49.04 23.27 20.96
C VAL A 112 -48.89 21.83 20.48
N ILE A 113 -49.53 21.53 19.34
CA ILE A 113 -49.35 20.29 18.59
C ILE A 113 -48.54 20.62 17.34
N GLU A 114 -47.41 19.95 17.18
CA GLU A 114 -46.58 20.01 15.98
C GLU A 114 -46.97 18.88 15.04
N LEU A 115 -47.33 19.22 13.80
CA LEU A 115 -47.70 18.28 12.76
C LEU A 115 -46.72 18.38 11.60
N THR A 116 -45.91 17.35 11.40
CA THR A 116 -44.87 17.30 10.38
C THR A 116 -45.23 16.30 9.30
N VAL A 117 -45.18 16.71 8.03
CA VAL A 117 -45.38 15.81 6.88
C VAL A 117 -44.12 15.74 6.03
N ALA A 118 -43.71 14.52 5.68
CA ALA A 118 -42.58 14.25 4.79
C ALA A 118 -43.04 13.94 3.35
N ASP A 119 -42.57 14.68 2.35
CA ASP A 119 -42.78 14.41 0.90
C ASP A 119 -41.45 14.54 0.12
N ALA A 120 -41.42 14.04 -1.12
CA ALA A 120 -40.34 14.27 -2.07
C ALA A 120 -40.38 15.69 -2.66
N ASP A 121 -41.55 16.33 -2.68
CA ASP A 121 -41.76 17.70 -3.15
C ASP A 121 -42.00 18.66 -1.95
N PRO A 122 -41.21 19.75 -1.81
CA PRO A 122 -41.33 20.69 -0.69
C PRO A 122 -42.68 21.42 -0.64
N ASP A 123 -43.26 21.78 -1.79
CA ASP A 123 -44.55 22.49 -1.84
C ASP A 123 -45.67 21.54 -1.44
N ARG A 124 -45.64 20.30 -1.96
CA ARG A 124 -46.60 19.26 -1.61
C ARG A 124 -46.52 18.89 -0.12
N ALA A 125 -45.33 18.87 0.48
CA ALA A 125 -45.17 18.63 1.92
C ALA A 125 -45.91 19.70 2.75
N ALA A 126 -45.74 20.98 2.39
CA ALA A 126 -46.40 22.09 3.08
C ALA A 126 -47.92 22.07 2.90
N ASP A 127 -48.40 21.82 1.67
CA ASP A 127 -49.82 21.73 1.38
C ASP A 127 -50.49 20.55 2.12
N LEU A 128 -49.84 19.38 2.14
CA LEU A 128 -50.31 18.23 2.90
C LEU A 128 -50.34 18.53 4.40
N ALA A 129 -49.28 19.10 4.97
CA ALA A 129 -49.24 19.44 6.39
C ALA A 129 -50.36 20.43 6.78
N ASN A 130 -50.57 21.47 5.97
CA ASN A 130 -51.65 22.43 6.18
C ASN A 130 -53.03 21.78 6.04
N ALA A 131 -53.23 20.91 5.05
CA ALA A 131 -54.50 20.21 4.86
C ALA A 131 -54.83 19.25 6.00
N VAL A 132 -53.85 18.47 6.48
CA VAL A 132 -54.02 17.61 7.65
C VAL A 132 -54.28 18.46 8.89
N ALA A 133 -53.60 19.59 9.07
CA ALA A 133 -53.83 20.51 10.18
C ALA A 133 -55.28 21.07 10.16
N THR A 134 -55.78 21.55 9.02
CA THR A 134 -57.17 22.02 8.89
C THR A 134 -58.18 20.91 9.17
N ARG A 135 -57.97 19.70 8.63
CA ARG A 135 -58.88 18.57 8.90
C ARG A 135 -58.82 18.08 10.34
N THR A 136 -57.68 18.22 11.00
CA THR A 136 -57.54 17.94 12.43
C THR A 136 -58.36 18.93 13.24
N ILE A 137 -58.33 20.22 12.90
CA ILE A 137 -59.17 21.25 13.55
C ILE A 137 -60.65 20.89 13.40
N ASP A 138 -61.12 20.61 12.17
CA ASP A 138 -62.51 20.24 11.90
C ASP A 138 -62.95 19.05 12.79
N VAL A 139 -62.15 17.98 12.85
CA VAL A 139 -62.48 16.77 13.62
C VAL A 139 -62.41 16.98 15.12
N VAL A 140 -61.47 17.80 15.62
CA VAL A 140 -61.38 18.12 17.04
C VAL A 140 -62.56 18.99 17.48
N GLU A 141 -62.96 19.97 16.66
CA GLU A 141 -64.11 20.84 16.95
C GLU A 141 -65.45 20.10 16.87
N ASP A 142 -65.59 19.14 15.94
CA ASP A 142 -66.77 18.25 15.83
C ASP A 142 -66.92 17.28 17.02
N LEU A 143 -65.79 16.84 17.60
CA LEU A 143 -65.77 15.91 18.73
C LEU A 143 -65.73 16.61 20.09
N ALA A 144 -65.49 17.93 20.10
CA ALA A 144 -65.48 18.71 21.33
C ALA A 144 -66.91 18.87 21.89
N PRO A 145 -67.08 18.82 23.22
CA PRO A 145 -68.38 19.04 23.83
C PRO A 145 -68.89 20.46 23.54
N GLU A 146 -70.20 20.59 23.30
CA GLU A 146 -70.86 21.87 23.10
C GLU A 146 -70.67 22.79 24.33
N SER A 147 -70.37 24.06 24.09
CA SER A 147 -70.24 25.02 25.20
C SER A 147 -71.57 25.20 25.93
N PRO A 148 -71.56 25.26 27.28
CA PRO A 148 -72.76 25.53 28.07
C PRO A 148 -73.30 26.97 27.89
N VAL A 149 -72.50 27.86 27.31
CA VAL A 149 -72.88 29.22 26.92
C VAL A 149 -72.96 29.21 25.38
N GLY A 150 -74.16 29.02 24.84
CA GLY A 150 -74.37 28.55 23.47
C GLY A 150 -73.59 29.28 22.37
N GLY A 151 -73.24 28.53 21.32
CA GLY A 151 -72.83 29.03 20.00
C GLY A 151 -71.59 28.38 19.39
N ASP A 152 -70.58 28.02 20.19
CA ASP A 152 -69.28 27.50 19.71
C ASP A 152 -68.77 26.32 20.58
N SER A 153 -67.89 25.47 20.03
CA SER A 153 -67.26 24.35 20.75
C SER A 153 -66.40 24.81 21.95
N ALA A 154 -66.41 24.03 23.04
CA ALA A 154 -65.68 24.37 24.27
C ALA A 154 -64.15 24.37 24.09
N VAL A 155 -63.66 23.63 23.10
CA VAL A 155 -62.26 23.56 22.69
C VAL A 155 -62.12 24.17 21.31
N ARG A 156 -61.21 25.14 21.16
CA ARG A 156 -60.88 25.78 19.89
C ARG A 156 -59.43 25.48 19.54
N VAL A 157 -59.21 24.97 18.32
CA VAL A 157 -57.87 24.71 17.79
C VAL A 157 -57.59 25.71 16.68
N THR A 158 -56.48 26.42 16.76
CA THR A 158 -56.09 27.42 15.75
C THR A 158 -54.71 27.15 15.21
N VAL A 159 -54.49 27.40 13.92
CA VAL A 159 -53.16 27.35 13.33
C VAL A 159 -52.38 28.58 13.79
N VAL A 160 -51.31 28.37 14.55
CA VAL A 160 -50.40 29.46 14.98
C VAL A 160 -49.35 29.71 13.92
N ARG A 161 -48.80 28.64 13.36
CA ARG A 161 -47.84 28.70 12.27
C ARG A 161 -48.25 27.72 11.18
N PRO A 162 -48.65 28.21 10.00
CA PRO A 162 -48.89 27.33 8.86
C PRO A 162 -47.57 26.71 8.39
N ALA A 163 -47.65 25.49 7.86
CA ALA A 163 -46.50 24.85 7.22
C ALA A 163 -46.08 25.64 5.99
N THR A 164 -44.77 25.85 5.86
CA THR A 164 -44.14 26.50 4.70
C THR A 164 -43.22 25.50 4.00
N ALA A 165 -43.04 25.67 2.70
CA ALA A 165 -42.16 24.81 1.91
C ALA A 165 -40.71 24.93 2.42
N PRO A 166 -40.09 23.84 2.90
CA PRO A 166 -38.75 23.89 3.46
C PRO A 166 -37.70 24.14 2.36
N GLU A 167 -36.74 25.03 2.63
CA GLU A 167 -35.69 25.40 1.66
C GLU A 167 -34.65 24.28 1.44
N SER A 168 -34.50 23.36 2.41
CA SER A 168 -33.53 22.28 2.37
C SER A 168 -34.16 20.93 2.70
N ALA A 169 -33.71 19.87 2.01
CA ALA A 169 -34.15 18.50 2.30
C ALA A 169 -33.65 18.04 3.68
N ALA A 170 -34.52 17.41 4.46
CA ALA A 170 -34.20 16.83 5.77
C ALA A 170 -33.35 15.55 5.64
N SER A 171 -33.53 14.81 4.54
CA SER A 171 -32.69 13.65 4.21
C SER A 171 -32.39 13.58 2.71
N PRO A 172 -31.24 13.02 2.31
CA PRO A 172 -30.14 12.51 3.15
C PRO A 172 -29.28 13.62 3.77
N ASN A 173 -28.80 13.41 5.00
CA ASN A 173 -27.85 14.33 5.64
C ASN A 173 -26.46 14.14 5.02
N THR A 174 -26.19 14.92 3.98
CA THR A 174 -24.95 14.88 3.19
C THR A 174 -23.72 15.10 4.07
N VAL A 175 -23.79 16.00 5.06
CA VAL A 175 -22.70 16.28 5.99
C VAL A 175 -22.39 15.05 6.83
N LEU A 176 -23.41 14.41 7.41
CA LEU A 176 -23.24 13.20 8.21
C LEU A 176 -22.70 12.03 7.36
N ASN A 177 -23.22 11.85 6.15
CA ASN A 177 -22.77 10.81 5.23
C ASN A 177 -21.31 11.00 4.80
N VAL A 178 -20.91 12.25 4.50
CA VAL A 178 -19.52 12.60 4.17
C VAL A 178 -18.60 12.41 5.37
N ALA A 179 -19.03 12.81 6.57
CA ALA A 179 -18.28 12.59 7.81
C ALA A 179 -18.07 11.09 8.07
N ALA A 180 -19.14 10.29 7.95
CA ALA A 180 -19.08 8.83 8.07
C ALA A 180 -18.15 8.21 7.01
N GLY A 181 -18.27 8.64 5.75
CA GLY A 181 -17.40 8.18 4.65
C GLY A 181 -15.93 8.53 4.86
N THR A 182 -15.65 9.69 5.46
CA THR A 182 -14.29 10.13 5.82
C THR A 182 -13.67 9.20 6.87
N VAL A 183 -14.40 8.95 7.97
CA VAL A 183 -13.93 8.08 9.06
C VAL A 183 -13.75 6.64 8.58
N LEU A 184 -14.71 6.10 7.84
CA LEU A 184 -14.65 4.74 7.30
C LEU A 184 -13.54 4.59 6.27
N GLY A 185 -13.37 5.55 5.37
CA GLY A 185 -12.34 5.54 4.33
C GLY A 185 -10.92 5.55 4.90
N LEU A 186 -10.66 6.41 5.89
CA LEU A 186 -9.37 6.45 6.58
C LEU A 186 -9.11 5.15 7.35
N SER A 187 -10.10 4.67 8.11
CA SER A 187 -9.97 3.45 8.92
C SER A 187 -9.70 2.22 8.04
N LEU A 188 -10.46 2.06 6.96
CA LEU A 188 -10.28 0.96 6.02
C LEU A 188 -8.95 1.07 5.26
N GLY A 189 -8.57 2.28 4.83
CA GLY A 189 -7.29 2.52 4.16
C GLY A 189 -6.10 2.14 5.04
N ILE A 190 -6.12 2.54 6.31
CA ILE A 190 -5.08 2.18 7.29
C ILE A 190 -5.06 0.67 7.54
N LEU A 191 -6.23 0.06 7.76
CA LEU A 191 -6.35 -1.38 8.00
C LEU A 191 -5.77 -2.20 6.84
N LEU A 192 -6.13 -1.85 5.60
CA LEU A 192 -5.62 -2.51 4.40
C LEU A 192 -4.12 -2.27 4.20
N ALA A 193 -3.61 -1.08 4.51
CA ALA A 193 -2.18 -0.79 4.45
C ALA A 193 -1.38 -1.65 5.45
N LEU A 194 -1.89 -1.80 6.68
CA LEU A 194 -1.30 -2.66 7.71
C LEU A 194 -1.36 -4.14 7.31
N ALA A 195 -2.52 -4.62 6.84
CA ALA A 195 -2.68 -5.99 6.39
C ALA A 195 -1.71 -6.32 5.24
N ARG A 196 -1.57 -5.40 4.29
CA ARG A 196 -0.64 -5.56 3.16
C ARG A 196 0.82 -5.58 3.60
N GLU A 197 1.19 -4.79 4.60
CA GLU A 197 2.55 -4.84 5.16
C GLU A 197 2.79 -6.11 5.96
N ALA A 198 1.81 -6.59 6.72
CA ALA A 198 1.90 -7.85 7.46
C ALA A 198 2.08 -9.06 6.52
N LEU A 199 1.43 -9.02 5.35
CA LEU A 199 1.59 -10.03 4.30
C LEU A 199 2.90 -9.88 3.50
N ASP A 200 3.63 -8.77 3.66
CA ASP A 200 4.88 -8.53 2.96
C ASP A 200 6.06 -9.24 3.64
N THR A 201 6.30 -10.47 3.21
CA THR A 201 7.38 -11.33 3.72
C THR A 201 8.70 -11.11 3.00
N ARG A 202 8.92 -9.97 2.32
CA ARG A 202 10.19 -9.70 1.60
C ARG A 202 11.34 -9.33 2.54
N VAL A 203 12.57 -9.55 2.08
CA VAL A 203 13.80 -9.11 2.76
C VAL A 203 14.16 -7.71 2.25
N ARG A 204 13.75 -6.67 2.97
CA ARG A 204 13.84 -5.28 2.49
C ARG A 204 15.12 -4.54 2.86
N ASP A 205 15.71 -4.88 3.99
CA ASP A 205 16.77 -4.11 4.60
C ASP A 205 17.71 -5.00 5.42
N ALA A 206 18.77 -4.38 5.91
CA ALA A 206 19.82 -5.02 6.70
C ALA A 206 19.27 -5.57 8.03
N ASP A 207 18.29 -4.90 8.63
CA ASP A 207 17.71 -5.30 9.92
C ASP A 207 16.92 -6.60 9.78
N VAL A 208 16.10 -6.71 8.72
CA VAL A 208 15.39 -7.96 8.40
C VAL A 208 16.39 -9.07 8.07
N LEU A 209 17.47 -8.77 7.33
CA LEU A 209 18.50 -9.77 7.00
C LEU A 209 19.20 -10.29 8.27
N ALA A 210 19.62 -9.39 9.17
CA ALA A 210 20.30 -9.74 10.42
C ALA A 210 19.43 -10.60 11.36
N GLN A 211 18.09 -10.45 11.29
CA GLN A 211 17.16 -11.32 12.01
C GLN A 211 17.00 -12.72 11.38
N LEU A 212 17.31 -12.87 10.09
CA LEU A 212 17.16 -14.14 9.38
C LEU A 212 18.40 -15.02 9.45
N THR A 213 19.58 -14.41 9.47
CA THR A 213 20.86 -15.13 9.38
C THR A 213 21.96 -14.36 10.11
N PRO A 214 22.90 -15.07 10.76
CA PRO A 214 24.08 -14.45 11.37
C PRO A 214 25.14 -14.02 10.32
N LEU A 215 24.93 -14.35 9.04
CA LEU A 215 25.88 -14.02 7.98
C LEU A 215 26.01 -12.50 7.79
N PRO A 216 27.20 -11.98 7.50
CA PRO A 216 27.40 -10.55 7.31
C PRO A 216 26.71 -10.06 6.02
N MET A 217 26.21 -8.83 6.05
CA MET A 217 25.80 -8.12 4.85
C MET A 217 27.03 -7.53 4.16
N LEU A 218 27.38 -8.05 2.98
CA LEU A 218 28.57 -7.60 2.24
C LEU A 218 28.37 -6.23 1.57
N GLY A 219 27.13 -5.83 1.34
CA GLY A 219 26.84 -4.54 0.73
C GLY A 219 25.39 -4.39 0.29
N ARG A 220 25.07 -3.17 -0.11
CA ARG A 220 23.76 -2.78 -0.66
C ARG A 220 24.00 -2.18 -2.04
N VAL A 221 23.48 -2.80 -3.07
CA VAL A 221 23.53 -2.30 -4.44
C VAL A 221 22.29 -1.46 -4.70
N ALA A 222 22.51 -0.15 -4.88
CA ALA A 222 21.44 0.80 -5.19
C ALA A 222 20.70 0.41 -6.47
N SER A 223 19.39 0.64 -6.54
CA SER A 223 18.58 0.39 -7.74
C SER A 223 19.05 1.26 -8.91
N TRP A 224 19.15 0.68 -10.10
CA TRP A 224 19.53 1.37 -11.32
C TRP A 224 18.54 1.12 -12.45
N SER A 225 18.59 1.96 -13.48
CA SER A 225 17.81 1.75 -14.71
C SER A 225 18.62 0.95 -15.72
N GLU A 226 18.00 -0.01 -16.41
CA GLU A 226 18.66 -0.76 -17.48
C GLU A 226 19.20 0.14 -18.61
N ARG A 227 18.65 1.35 -18.78
CA ARG A 227 19.17 2.36 -19.73
C ARG A 227 20.60 2.81 -19.43
N GLN A 228 21.04 2.67 -18.18
CA GLN A 228 22.40 3.02 -17.75
C GLN A 228 23.42 1.94 -18.10
N GLY A 229 23.00 0.84 -18.75
CA GLY A 229 23.84 -0.30 -19.07
C GLY A 229 23.82 -1.38 -17.97
N ARG A 230 24.23 -2.61 -18.34
CA ARG A 230 24.30 -3.74 -17.41
C ARG A 230 25.64 -3.82 -16.68
N VAL A 231 26.70 -3.16 -17.17
CA VAL A 231 28.01 -3.06 -16.53
C VAL A 231 28.26 -1.64 -16.02
N LEU A 232 27.55 -1.28 -14.94
CA LEU A 232 27.51 0.03 -14.31
C LEU A 232 28.88 0.62 -13.99
N VAL A 233 29.82 -0.21 -13.54
CA VAL A 233 31.17 0.26 -13.18
C VAL A 233 31.92 0.82 -14.40
N ALA A 234 31.57 0.37 -15.61
CA ALA A 234 32.11 0.87 -16.87
C ALA A 234 31.21 1.94 -17.52
N THR A 235 29.89 1.73 -17.55
CA THR A 235 28.95 2.60 -18.28
C THR A 235 28.50 3.82 -17.49
N ALA A 236 28.49 3.75 -16.17
CA ALA A 236 28.07 4.83 -15.27
C ALA A 236 28.97 4.86 -14.00
N PRO A 237 30.29 5.10 -14.15
CA PRO A 237 31.28 4.90 -13.09
C PRO A 237 31.06 5.77 -11.84
N HIS A 238 30.41 6.93 -11.99
CA HIS A 238 30.08 7.84 -10.88
C HIS A 238 28.68 7.62 -10.31
N SER A 239 27.96 6.57 -10.75
CA SER A 239 26.65 6.25 -10.20
C SER A 239 26.76 5.67 -8.78
N PRO A 240 25.72 5.84 -7.94
CA PRO A 240 25.68 5.23 -6.61
C PRO A 240 25.79 3.71 -6.65
N ALA A 241 25.18 3.08 -7.65
CA ALA A 241 25.25 1.63 -7.83
C ALA A 241 26.68 1.17 -8.17
N ALA A 242 27.45 1.94 -8.96
CA ALA A 242 28.86 1.67 -9.20
C ALA A 242 29.70 1.82 -7.91
N GLU A 243 29.39 2.80 -7.06
CA GLU A 243 30.04 2.95 -5.76
C GLU A 243 29.72 1.79 -4.81
N SER A 244 28.46 1.35 -4.76
CA SER A 244 28.06 0.14 -4.03
C SER A 244 28.86 -1.09 -4.43
N ILE A 245 29.15 -1.25 -5.73
CA ILE A 245 29.98 -2.37 -6.22
C ILE A 245 31.45 -2.20 -5.81
N ARG A 246 32.00 -0.98 -5.84
CA ARG A 246 33.36 -0.72 -5.34
C ARG A 246 33.47 -1.02 -3.84
N GLN A 247 32.45 -0.70 -3.06
CA GLN A 247 32.39 -1.08 -1.65
C GLN A 247 32.32 -2.59 -1.46
N LEU A 248 31.53 -3.30 -2.27
CA LEU A 248 31.47 -4.77 -2.25
C LEU A 248 32.84 -5.39 -2.55
N ARG A 249 33.56 -4.87 -3.55
CA ARG A 249 34.94 -5.29 -3.87
C ARG A 249 35.86 -5.12 -2.67
N THR A 250 35.85 -3.94 -2.03
CA THR A 250 36.68 -3.66 -0.85
C THR A 250 36.37 -4.63 0.29
N ASN A 251 35.09 -4.93 0.55
CA ASN A 251 34.69 -5.88 1.59
C ASN A 251 35.16 -7.31 1.28
N LEU A 252 35.13 -7.74 0.02
CA LEU A 252 35.69 -9.04 -0.38
C LEU A 252 37.21 -9.10 -0.21
N GLN A 253 37.93 -8.03 -0.57
CA GLN A 253 39.38 -7.93 -0.35
C GLN A 253 39.74 -8.05 1.14
N PHE A 254 38.97 -7.39 2.03
CA PHE A 254 39.16 -7.54 3.47
C PHE A 254 38.90 -8.97 3.97
N LEU A 255 37.86 -9.64 3.45
CA LEU A 255 37.58 -11.03 3.79
C LEU A 255 38.68 -11.99 3.33
N ARG A 256 39.40 -11.68 2.24
CA ARG A 256 40.58 -12.44 1.82
C ARG A 256 41.71 -12.29 2.82
N VAL A 257 42.07 -11.05 3.16
CA VAL A 257 43.18 -10.74 4.08
C VAL A 257 42.94 -11.35 5.46
N ALA A 258 41.71 -11.26 5.99
CA ALA A 258 41.37 -11.84 7.29
C ALA A 258 41.51 -13.38 7.34
N ARG A 259 41.44 -14.06 6.19
CA ARG A 259 41.56 -15.52 6.10
C ARG A 259 42.99 -16.02 5.94
N ASP A 260 43.86 -15.20 5.37
CA ASP A 260 45.28 -15.52 5.24
C ASP A 260 46.14 -14.36 5.78
N PRO A 261 46.11 -14.11 7.11
CA PRO A 261 46.83 -12.97 7.72
C PRO A 261 48.36 -13.11 7.61
N ALA A 262 48.85 -14.33 7.40
CA ALA A 262 50.27 -14.67 7.36
C ALA A 262 50.81 -14.87 5.94
N GLY A 263 49.96 -14.79 4.89
CA GLY A 263 50.34 -15.08 3.50
C GLY A 263 50.87 -16.50 3.28
N ALA A 264 50.55 -17.42 4.19
CA ALA A 264 51.22 -18.72 4.34
C ALA A 264 50.34 -19.91 3.95
N GLY A 265 49.09 -19.69 3.51
CA GLY A 265 48.09 -20.76 3.42
C GLY A 265 47.55 -21.09 2.03
N ARG A 266 47.40 -20.12 1.11
CA ARG A 266 46.90 -20.41 -0.26
C ARG A 266 47.61 -19.56 -1.31
N ALA A 267 48.61 -20.16 -1.95
CA ALA A 267 49.33 -19.60 -3.11
C ALA A 267 48.48 -19.64 -4.40
N GLY A 268 47.26 -19.10 -4.39
CA GLY A 268 46.38 -19.10 -5.56
C GLY A 268 45.26 -18.06 -5.52
N ALA A 269 44.53 -17.96 -6.63
CA ALA A 269 43.37 -17.08 -6.82
C ALA A 269 42.32 -17.29 -5.73
N GLU A 270 41.62 -16.21 -5.36
CA GLU A 270 40.38 -16.34 -4.61
C GLU A 270 39.23 -16.66 -5.58
N VAL A 271 38.68 -17.87 -5.47
CA VAL A 271 37.55 -18.33 -6.30
C VAL A 271 36.25 -18.07 -5.54
N VAL A 272 35.40 -17.21 -6.09
CA VAL A 272 34.16 -16.75 -5.46
C VAL A 272 32.99 -17.05 -6.38
N SER A 273 32.03 -17.84 -5.91
CA SER A 273 30.76 -18.00 -6.63
C SER A 273 29.76 -16.91 -6.24
N VAL A 274 28.93 -16.50 -7.19
CA VAL A 274 27.82 -15.57 -6.98
C VAL A 274 26.53 -16.30 -7.36
N THR A 275 25.60 -16.35 -6.42
CA THR A 275 24.31 -17.05 -6.60
C THR A 275 23.17 -16.22 -6.01
N SER A 276 21.94 -16.74 -6.10
CA SER A 276 20.74 -16.14 -5.53
C SER A 276 19.73 -17.22 -5.15
N ALA A 277 18.68 -16.88 -4.41
CA ALA A 277 17.63 -17.83 -4.10
C ALA A 277 16.79 -18.16 -5.34
N LEU A 278 16.49 -17.15 -6.16
CA LEU A 278 15.59 -17.21 -7.32
C LEU A 278 16.22 -16.59 -8.57
N SER A 279 15.66 -16.93 -9.73
CA SER A 279 15.98 -16.27 -11.00
C SER A 279 15.62 -14.78 -10.98
N GLY A 280 16.45 -13.94 -11.62
CA GLY A 280 16.19 -12.52 -11.79
C GLY A 280 16.44 -11.66 -10.54
N GLU A 281 17.24 -12.15 -9.60
CA GLU A 281 17.69 -11.36 -8.45
C GLU A 281 18.91 -10.47 -8.76
N GLY A 282 19.48 -10.60 -9.95
CA GLY A 282 20.59 -9.77 -10.43
C GLY A 282 21.98 -10.33 -10.15
N LYS A 283 22.10 -11.63 -9.81
CA LYS A 283 23.37 -12.34 -9.61
C LYS A 283 24.41 -12.08 -10.73
N SER A 284 23.99 -12.22 -12.00
CA SER A 284 24.87 -12.10 -13.17
C SER A 284 25.31 -10.66 -13.42
N THR A 285 24.46 -9.69 -13.07
CA THR A 285 24.85 -8.28 -13.10
C THR A 285 25.82 -7.95 -11.99
N VAL A 286 25.57 -8.43 -10.77
CA VAL A 286 26.46 -8.21 -9.62
C VAL A 286 27.82 -8.89 -9.85
N SER A 287 27.85 -10.12 -10.37
CA SER A 287 29.08 -10.86 -10.67
C SER A 287 29.91 -10.16 -11.75
N ALA A 288 29.29 -9.74 -12.86
CA ALA A 288 29.98 -9.00 -13.92
C ALA A 288 30.56 -7.66 -13.42
N ASN A 289 29.77 -6.88 -12.69
CA ASN A 289 30.24 -5.59 -12.16
C ASN A 289 31.33 -5.76 -11.10
N LEU A 290 31.21 -6.78 -10.25
CA LEU A 290 32.24 -7.10 -9.27
C LEU A 290 33.55 -7.52 -9.95
N ALA A 291 33.48 -8.36 -10.98
CA ALA A 291 34.65 -8.79 -11.73
C ALA A 291 35.36 -7.60 -12.40
N VAL A 292 34.59 -6.69 -13.02
CA VAL A 292 35.14 -5.45 -13.59
C VAL A 292 35.78 -4.56 -12.51
N ALA A 293 35.11 -4.40 -11.36
CA ALA A 293 35.66 -3.59 -10.28
C ALA A 293 36.96 -4.16 -9.70
N LEU A 294 37.09 -5.49 -9.64
CA LEU A 294 38.33 -6.19 -9.28
C LEU A 294 39.41 -6.00 -10.36
N ALA A 295 39.07 -6.13 -11.64
CA ALA A 295 40.03 -5.94 -12.74
C ALA A 295 40.58 -4.50 -12.79
N GLN A 296 39.75 -3.51 -12.46
CA GLN A 296 40.17 -2.10 -12.36
C GLN A 296 41.24 -1.83 -11.30
N THR A 297 41.51 -2.76 -10.37
CA THR A 297 42.65 -2.64 -9.44
C THR A 297 43.96 -3.18 -10.04
N GLY A 298 43.96 -3.61 -11.30
CA GLY A 298 45.09 -4.26 -11.97
C GLY A 298 45.25 -5.74 -11.62
N ALA A 299 44.29 -6.35 -10.92
CA ALA A 299 44.32 -7.77 -10.64
C ALA A 299 43.96 -8.59 -11.89
N ARG A 300 44.55 -9.77 -12.04
CA ARG A 300 44.15 -10.74 -13.09
C ARG A 300 42.84 -11.38 -12.66
N VAL A 301 41.76 -11.05 -13.34
CA VAL A 301 40.40 -11.52 -12.99
C VAL A 301 39.81 -12.33 -14.13
N LEU A 302 39.23 -13.48 -13.80
CA LEU A 302 38.38 -14.26 -14.70
C LEU A 302 36.93 -14.24 -14.21
N LEU A 303 35.99 -13.89 -15.08
CA LEU A 303 34.56 -14.11 -14.88
C LEU A 303 34.13 -15.38 -15.64
N VAL A 304 33.57 -16.36 -14.92
CA VAL A 304 33.07 -17.61 -15.50
C VAL A 304 31.55 -17.63 -15.46
N ASP A 305 30.88 -17.89 -16.59
CA ASP A 305 29.45 -18.16 -16.64
C ASP A 305 29.18 -19.65 -16.44
N ALA A 306 28.87 -20.04 -15.21
CA ALA A 306 28.49 -21.40 -14.85
C ALA A 306 26.98 -21.56 -14.64
N ASP A 307 26.15 -20.58 -15.07
CA ASP A 307 24.70 -20.78 -15.20
C ASP A 307 24.40 -21.47 -16.54
N LEU A 308 24.67 -22.77 -16.58
CA LEU A 308 24.50 -23.60 -17.77
C LEU A 308 23.02 -23.86 -18.15
N ARG A 309 22.07 -23.22 -17.47
CA ARG A 309 20.63 -23.32 -17.76
C ARG A 309 20.10 -22.05 -18.37
N ARG A 310 20.54 -20.90 -17.86
CA ARG A 310 20.17 -19.57 -18.37
C ARG A 310 21.41 -18.67 -18.33
N PRO A 311 22.40 -18.91 -19.20
CA PRO A 311 23.60 -18.11 -19.24
C PRO A 311 23.24 -16.68 -19.65
N THR A 312 23.82 -15.70 -18.97
CA THR A 312 23.51 -14.28 -19.22
C THR A 312 24.74 -13.40 -19.22
N VAL A 313 25.93 -13.93 -18.91
CA VAL A 313 27.16 -13.13 -18.87
C VAL A 313 27.50 -12.61 -20.27
N ALA A 314 27.39 -13.46 -21.30
CA ALA A 314 27.63 -13.05 -22.69
C ALA A 314 26.72 -11.88 -23.10
N ASP A 315 25.43 -11.95 -22.76
CA ASP A 315 24.46 -10.87 -23.01
C ASP A 315 24.75 -9.60 -22.20
N VAL A 316 25.16 -9.76 -20.94
CA VAL A 316 25.49 -8.63 -20.04
C VAL A 316 26.71 -7.87 -20.56
N LEU A 317 27.72 -8.59 -21.06
CA LEU A 317 28.97 -8.06 -21.56
C LEU A 317 28.95 -7.73 -23.06
N ARG A 318 27.94 -8.19 -23.79
CA ARG A 318 27.80 -8.07 -25.26
C ARG A 318 28.97 -8.72 -26.02
N ILE A 319 29.27 -9.97 -25.67
CA ILE A 319 30.30 -10.79 -26.33
C ILE A 319 29.67 -12.05 -26.95
N GLU A 320 30.45 -12.76 -27.77
CA GLU A 320 30.05 -14.05 -28.32
C GLU A 320 30.03 -15.13 -27.22
N GLY A 321 29.00 -15.99 -27.23
CA GLY A 321 28.76 -16.98 -26.17
C GLY A 321 28.72 -18.43 -26.63
N GLY A 322 28.89 -18.70 -27.94
CA GLY A 322 28.75 -20.04 -28.51
C GLY A 322 29.76 -21.08 -28.02
N VAL A 323 30.95 -20.66 -27.60
CA VAL A 323 32.01 -21.52 -27.03
C VAL A 323 32.44 -20.98 -25.67
N GLY A 324 32.81 -21.88 -24.75
CA GLY A 324 33.14 -21.49 -23.39
C GLY A 324 33.33 -22.65 -22.43
N LEU A 325 32.81 -22.53 -21.22
CA LEU A 325 32.95 -23.48 -20.13
C LEU A 325 32.61 -24.91 -20.56
N THR A 326 31.48 -25.11 -21.23
CA THR A 326 31.03 -26.45 -21.64
C THR A 326 31.96 -27.07 -22.69
N THR A 327 32.48 -26.27 -23.62
CA THR A 327 33.47 -26.68 -24.62
C THR A 327 34.78 -27.15 -23.96
N VAL A 328 35.23 -26.44 -22.92
CA VAL A 328 36.45 -26.81 -22.16
C VAL A 328 36.22 -28.08 -21.35
N LEU A 329 35.05 -28.20 -20.69
CA LEU A 329 34.73 -29.38 -19.89
C LEU A 329 34.49 -30.64 -20.74
N ALA A 330 34.08 -30.48 -22.00
CA ALA A 330 33.98 -31.56 -22.97
C ALA A 330 35.35 -31.98 -23.55
N GLY A 331 36.38 -31.14 -23.42
CA GLY A 331 37.71 -31.36 -23.99
C GLY A 331 37.84 -30.98 -25.46
N ASP A 332 36.86 -30.25 -26.01
CA ASP A 332 36.83 -29.85 -27.42
C ASP A 332 37.78 -28.68 -27.72
N ALA A 333 38.15 -27.89 -26.70
CA ALA A 333 39.08 -26.77 -26.81
C ALA A 333 39.86 -26.53 -25.50
N GLY A 334 41.04 -25.93 -25.61
CA GLY A 334 41.79 -25.48 -24.45
C GLY A 334 41.19 -24.22 -23.82
N LEU A 335 41.47 -23.99 -22.54
CA LEU A 335 40.98 -22.79 -21.82
C LEU A 335 41.41 -21.49 -22.51
N ALA A 336 42.67 -21.41 -22.98
CA ALA A 336 43.21 -20.22 -23.63
C ALA A 336 42.51 -19.89 -24.96
N ASP A 337 41.91 -20.88 -25.62
CA ASP A 337 41.27 -20.71 -26.93
C ASP A 337 39.86 -20.11 -26.83
N VAL A 338 39.23 -20.22 -25.65
CA VAL A 338 37.83 -19.79 -25.45
C VAL A 338 37.67 -18.63 -24.47
N VAL A 339 38.72 -18.27 -23.73
CA VAL A 339 38.72 -17.11 -22.85
C VAL A 339 38.81 -15.85 -23.70
N GLN A 340 37.90 -14.90 -23.45
CA GLN A 340 37.83 -13.63 -24.15
C GLN A 340 38.23 -12.47 -23.22
N GLU A 341 38.99 -11.51 -23.73
CA GLU A 341 39.27 -10.27 -23.03
C GLU A 341 38.11 -9.27 -23.20
N TRP A 342 37.77 -8.56 -22.12
CA TRP A 342 36.67 -7.61 -22.10
C TRP A 342 37.04 -6.29 -21.42
N GLY A 343 36.74 -5.19 -22.12
CA GLY A 343 36.85 -3.83 -21.60
C GLY A 343 38.30 -3.35 -21.38
N ALA A 344 38.45 -2.07 -21.03
CA ALA A 344 39.77 -1.43 -20.86
C ALA A 344 40.54 -1.89 -19.62
N ALA A 345 39.87 -2.60 -18.69
CA ALA A 345 40.49 -3.10 -17.47
C ALA A 345 41.13 -4.49 -17.63
N GLY A 346 41.06 -5.10 -18.83
CA GLY A 346 41.64 -6.42 -19.09
C GLY A 346 40.94 -7.55 -18.34
N LEU A 347 39.61 -7.50 -18.22
CA LEU A 347 38.85 -8.58 -17.60
C LEU A 347 38.85 -9.79 -18.54
N HIS A 348 39.22 -10.98 -18.06
CA HIS A 348 39.03 -12.21 -18.81
C HIS A 348 37.64 -12.78 -18.53
N VAL A 349 37.03 -13.36 -19.55
CA VAL A 349 35.68 -13.92 -19.49
C VAL A 349 35.66 -15.30 -20.12
N LEU A 350 35.10 -16.26 -19.40
CA LEU A 350 34.76 -17.59 -19.90
C LEU A 350 33.22 -17.68 -19.97
N PRO A 351 32.62 -17.50 -21.15
CA PRO A 351 31.17 -17.71 -21.35
C PRO A 351 30.77 -19.16 -21.04
N SER A 352 29.47 -19.44 -21.01
CA SER A 352 28.99 -20.81 -20.75
C SER A 352 29.33 -21.79 -21.88
N GLY A 353 29.33 -21.31 -23.13
CA GLY A 353 29.27 -22.17 -24.31
C GLY A 353 27.86 -22.73 -24.54
N ALA A 354 27.77 -23.72 -25.44
CA ALA A 354 26.53 -24.41 -25.75
C ALA A 354 25.91 -25.09 -24.51
N LEU A 355 24.58 -25.04 -24.39
CA LEU A 355 23.84 -25.61 -23.27
C LEU A 355 23.96 -27.14 -23.27
N PRO A 356 24.50 -27.76 -22.20
CA PRO A 356 24.64 -29.20 -22.15
C PRO A 356 23.31 -29.87 -21.76
N PRO A 357 23.11 -31.15 -22.12
CA PRO A 357 21.91 -31.90 -21.69
C PRO A 357 21.90 -32.15 -20.17
N ASN A 358 23.07 -32.25 -19.54
CA ASN A 358 23.25 -32.63 -18.13
C ASN A 358 24.14 -31.60 -17.37
N PRO A 359 23.61 -30.39 -17.06
CA PRO A 359 24.40 -29.32 -16.44
C PRO A 359 25.02 -29.67 -15.08
N THR A 360 24.23 -30.29 -14.20
CA THR A 360 24.63 -30.55 -12.81
C THR A 360 25.79 -31.55 -12.75
N GLU A 361 25.71 -32.61 -13.56
CA GLU A 361 26.71 -33.66 -13.68
C GLU A 361 28.02 -33.10 -14.25
N LEU A 362 27.92 -32.23 -15.25
CA LEU A 362 29.08 -31.58 -15.85
C LEU A 362 29.82 -30.70 -14.84
N LEU A 363 29.08 -29.93 -14.02
CA LEU A 363 29.65 -29.08 -12.96
C LEU A 363 30.19 -29.90 -11.77
N ALA A 364 29.62 -31.08 -11.50
CA ALA A 364 30.11 -32.01 -10.48
C ALA A 364 31.32 -32.86 -10.94
N SER A 365 31.71 -32.75 -12.21
CA SER A 365 32.68 -33.63 -12.84
C SER A 365 34.12 -33.42 -12.32
N PRO A 366 35.00 -34.44 -12.44
CA PRO A 366 36.43 -34.26 -12.21
C PRO A 366 37.07 -33.19 -13.11
N ALA A 367 36.56 -33.02 -14.33
CA ALA A 367 37.02 -31.99 -15.26
C ALA A 367 36.79 -30.58 -14.70
N MET A 368 35.64 -30.33 -14.06
CA MET A 368 35.36 -29.04 -13.44
C MET A 368 36.28 -28.77 -12.24
N ARG A 369 36.56 -29.78 -11.42
CA ARG A 369 37.54 -29.68 -10.33
C ARG A 369 38.93 -29.30 -10.86
N TRP A 370 39.40 -30.03 -11.87
CA TRP A 370 40.70 -29.78 -12.51
C TRP A 370 40.77 -28.40 -13.18
N LEU A 371 39.68 -27.94 -13.78
CA LEU A 371 39.59 -26.59 -14.33
C LEU A 371 39.74 -25.55 -13.22
N VAL A 372 38.96 -25.64 -12.13
CA VAL A 372 39.05 -24.70 -11.00
C VAL A 372 40.47 -24.64 -10.42
N ASP A 373 41.15 -25.79 -10.30
CA ASP A 373 42.53 -25.84 -9.82
C ASP A 373 43.53 -25.14 -10.75
N GLN A 374 43.35 -25.21 -12.06
CA GLN A 374 44.14 -24.40 -13.00
C GLN A 374 43.83 -22.92 -12.90
N LEU A 375 42.54 -22.56 -12.78
CA LEU A 375 42.14 -21.16 -12.65
C LEU A 375 42.74 -20.52 -11.38
N ARG A 376 42.86 -21.29 -10.30
CA ARG A 376 43.55 -20.87 -9.07
C ARG A 376 45.01 -20.50 -9.30
N GLN A 377 45.70 -21.08 -10.27
CA GLN A 377 47.11 -20.80 -10.55
C GLN A 377 47.29 -19.62 -11.52
N ALA A 378 46.32 -19.42 -12.43
CA ALA A 378 46.43 -18.44 -13.51
C ALA A 378 45.96 -17.02 -13.13
N TYR A 379 45.05 -16.89 -12.16
CA TYR A 379 44.38 -15.63 -11.82
C TYR A 379 44.62 -15.21 -10.37
N ASP A 380 44.29 -13.95 -10.06
CA ASP A 380 44.28 -13.46 -8.68
C ASP A 380 42.87 -13.55 -8.08
N TYR A 381 41.84 -13.45 -8.93
CA TYR A 381 40.44 -13.64 -8.60
C TYR A 381 39.71 -14.41 -9.71
N VAL A 382 38.82 -15.32 -9.32
CA VAL A 382 37.92 -16.01 -10.24
C VAL A 382 36.49 -15.80 -9.71
N VAL A 383 35.68 -15.07 -10.45
CA VAL A 383 34.27 -14.84 -10.12
C VAL A 383 33.42 -15.80 -10.95
N VAL A 384 32.64 -16.66 -10.30
CA VAL A 384 31.80 -17.66 -10.97
C VAL A 384 30.34 -17.25 -10.84
N ASP A 385 29.70 -16.83 -11.93
CA ASP A 385 28.25 -16.67 -11.98
C ASP A 385 27.59 -18.05 -12.02
N THR A 386 26.57 -18.28 -11.20
CA THR A 386 25.95 -19.61 -11.07
C THR A 386 24.43 -19.54 -11.23
N SER A 387 23.75 -20.68 -11.30
CA SER A 387 22.29 -20.76 -11.27
C SER A 387 21.72 -20.29 -9.91
N PRO A 388 20.41 -20.00 -9.80
CA PRO A 388 19.77 -19.84 -8.49
C PRO A 388 19.69 -21.17 -7.71
N LEU A 389 19.67 -21.09 -6.37
CA LEU A 389 19.76 -22.21 -5.44
C LEU A 389 18.47 -23.00 -5.21
N LEU A 390 17.31 -22.37 -5.38
CA LEU A 390 16.02 -23.04 -5.11
C LEU A 390 15.50 -23.88 -6.28
N PRO A 391 15.62 -23.44 -7.55
CA PRO A 391 15.11 -24.22 -8.67
C PRO A 391 15.94 -25.47 -8.98
N VAL A 392 17.26 -25.42 -8.75
CA VAL A 392 18.23 -26.43 -9.21
C VAL A 392 19.44 -26.52 -8.28
N ALA A 393 20.17 -27.63 -8.33
CA ALA A 393 21.29 -27.92 -7.43
C ALA A 393 22.66 -27.39 -7.89
N ASP A 394 22.77 -26.88 -9.13
CA ASP A 394 24.04 -26.56 -9.79
C ASP A 394 24.94 -25.63 -8.95
N ALA A 395 24.36 -24.55 -8.41
CA ALA A 395 25.09 -23.61 -7.56
C ALA A 395 25.55 -24.23 -6.23
N SER A 396 24.77 -25.13 -5.62
CA SER A 396 25.18 -25.82 -4.39
C SER A 396 26.35 -26.77 -4.64
N VAL A 397 26.37 -27.46 -5.78
CA VAL A 397 27.49 -28.32 -6.19
C VAL A 397 28.76 -27.50 -6.37
N LEU A 398 28.67 -26.39 -7.11
CA LEU A 398 29.81 -25.50 -7.34
C LEU A 398 30.30 -24.83 -6.05
N ALA A 399 29.41 -24.55 -5.11
CA ALA A 399 29.75 -23.92 -3.84
C ALA A 399 30.76 -24.75 -3.01
N GLY A 400 30.82 -26.08 -3.23
CA GLY A 400 31.83 -26.96 -2.63
C GLY A 400 33.21 -26.93 -3.30
N LEU A 401 33.34 -26.33 -4.49
CA LEU A 401 34.59 -26.26 -5.27
C LEU A 401 35.29 -24.89 -5.14
N VAL A 402 34.58 -23.87 -4.69
CA VAL A 402 35.06 -22.49 -4.56
C VAL A 402 35.50 -22.15 -3.14
N ASP A 403 36.21 -21.04 -2.94
CA ASP A 403 36.63 -20.60 -1.61
C ASP A 403 35.48 -20.01 -0.78
N GLY A 404 34.45 -19.53 -1.47
CA GLY A 404 33.14 -19.29 -0.88
C GLY A 404 32.16 -18.59 -1.82
N THR A 405 30.96 -18.40 -1.28
CA THR A 405 29.77 -18.01 -2.04
C THR A 405 29.24 -16.67 -1.55
N VAL A 406 28.93 -15.78 -2.48
CA VAL A 406 28.18 -14.55 -2.25
C VAL A 406 26.73 -14.77 -2.69
N VAL A 407 25.78 -14.51 -1.79
CA VAL A 407 24.36 -14.66 -2.09
C VAL A 407 23.74 -13.30 -2.38
N VAL A 408 23.19 -13.13 -3.57
CA VAL A 408 22.48 -11.91 -3.98
C VAL A 408 21.01 -12.05 -3.64
N ALA A 409 20.49 -11.11 -2.86
CA ALA A 409 19.11 -11.05 -2.41
C ALA A 409 18.45 -9.76 -2.95
N ASN A 410 17.50 -9.90 -3.87
CA ASN A 410 16.82 -8.75 -4.44
C ASN A 410 15.69 -8.28 -3.52
N VAL A 411 15.82 -7.07 -2.95
CA VAL A 411 14.88 -6.55 -1.94
C VAL A 411 13.46 -6.36 -2.44
N THR A 412 13.30 -6.28 -3.77
CA THR A 412 11.99 -6.15 -4.42
C THR A 412 11.30 -7.49 -4.66
N ARG A 413 11.99 -8.64 -4.51
CA ARG A 413 11.46 -9.96 -4.91
C ARG A 413 11.56 -11.01 -3.80
N VAL A 414 12.73 -11.18 -3.19
CA VAL A 414 13.00 -12.36 -2.35
C VAL A 414 12.23 -12.32 -1.04
N ARG A 415 11.63 -13.46 -0.69
CA ARG A 415 10.94 -13.63 0.59
C ARG A 415 11.86 -14.24 1.64
N ARG A 416 11.59 -13.92 2.91
CA ARG A 416 12.32 -14.41 4.09
C ARG A 416 12.49 -15.93 4.10
N ALA A 417 11.43 -16.67 3.79
CA ALA A 417 11.46 -18.14 3.74
C ALA A 417 12.35 -18.67 2.60
N GLN A 418 12.32 -18.01 1.43
CA GLN A 418 13.13 -18.39 0.27
C GLN A 418 14.61 -18.16 0.52
N LEU A 419 14.98 -17.01 1.09
CA LEU A 419 16.38 -16.75 1.46
C LEU A 419 16.87 -17.75 2.52
N ARG A 420 16.06 -18.02 3.56
CA ARG A 420 16.41 -19.01 4.58
C ARG A 420 16.62 -20.40 3.98
N GLN A 421 15.73 -20.84 3.10
CA GLN A 421 15.86 -22.13 2.42
C GLN A 421 17.12 -22.17 1.54
N ALA A 422 17.41 -21.12 0.78
CA ALA A 422 18.59 -21.04 -0.06
C ALA A 422 19.90 -21.11 0.77
N LEU A 423 19.95 -20.39 1.89
CA LEU A 423 21.09 -20.46 2.81
C LEU A 423 21.21 -21.84 3.46
N GLY A 424 20.10 -22.47 3.83
CA GLY A 424 20.08 -23.84 4.35
C GLY A 424 20.60 -24.87 3.34
N ASN A 425 20.30 -24.71 2.05
CA ASN A 425 20.85 -25.58 0.99
C ASN A 425 22.38 -25.47 0.89
N LEU A 426 22.93 -24.26 1.06
CA LEU A 426 24.39 -24.05 1.09
C LEU A 426 25.02 -24.65 2.36
N GLU A 427 24.35 -24.51 3.51
CA GLU A 427 24.79 -25.10 4.77
C GLU A 427 24.83 -26.63 4.71
N GLN A 428 23.84 -27.27 4.09
CA GLN A 428 23.78 -28.73 3.91
C GLN A 428 24.96 -29.30 3.12
N VAL A 429 25.49 -28.55 2.15
CA VAL A 429 26.68 -28.94 1.37
C VAL A 429 27.98 -28.44 1.99
N SER A 430 27.93 -27.93 3.23
CA SER A 430 29.08 -27.33 3.95
C SER A 430 29.77 -26.22 3.15
N ALA A 431 29.02 -25.52 2.29
CA ALA A 431 29.55 -24.41 1.52
C ALA A 431 29.83 -23.22 2.42
N ARG A 432 30.97 -22.57 2.21
CA ARG A 432 31.32 -21.35 2.91
C ARG A 432 30.59 -20.17 2.28
N VAL A 433 29.71 -19.51 3.03
CA VAL A 433 29.02 -18.30 2.58
C VAL A 433 29.76 -17.08 3.11
N PHE A 434 30.25 -16.21 2.23
CA PHE A 434 30.92 -14.97 2.63
C PHE A 434 29.94 -13.95 3.18
N GLY A 435 28.72 -13.95 2.66
CA GLY A 435 27.65 -13.09 3.14
C GLY A 435 26.62 -12.82 2.05
N VAL A 436 25.72 -11.90 2.36
CA VAL A 436 24.58 -11.55 1.50
C VAL A 436 24.73 -10.13 0.96
N VAL A 437 24.45 -9.96 -0.33
CA VAL A 437 24.37 -8.66 -1.00
C VAL A 437 22.91 -8.31 -1.22
N LEU A 438 22.45 -7.20 -0.64
CA LEU A 438 21.10 -6.70 -0.90
C LEU A 438 21.11 -5.92 -2.22
N ASN A 439 20.36 -6.38 -3.20
CA ASN A 439 20.29 -5.78 -4.54
C ASN A 439 18.99 -5.01 -4.77
N GLN A 440 19.01 -4.01 -5.66
CA GLN A 440 17.87 -3.14 -6.01
C GLN A 440 17.35 -2.29 -4.84
N VAL A 441 18.26 -1.84 -3.98
CA VAL A 441 17.92 -1.00 -2.81
C VAL A 441 17.57 0.42 -3.27
N ARG A 442 16.41 0.94 -2.88
CA ARG A 442 16.02 2.32 -3.20
C ARG A 442 16.73 3.30 -2.27
N ARG A 443 17.17 4.46 -2.81
CA ARG A 443 17.84 5.53 -2.06
C ARG A 443 17.08 5.98 -0.81
N ASP A 444 15.75 5.98 -0.86
CA ASP A 444 14.89 6.44 0.26
C ASP A 444 14.91 5.48 1.46
N GLU A 445 15.41 4.25 1.26
CA GLU A 445 15.49 3.18 2.26
C GLU A 445 16.92 3.03 2.84
N GLU A 446 17.81 3.98 2.58
CA GLU A 446 19.10 4.07 3.28
C GLU A 446 18.96 4.72 4.66
N PRO A 447 19.32 4.04 5.75
CA PRO A 447 19.46 4.68 7.05
C PRO A 447 20.55 5.77 6.98
N TYR A 448 20.12 7.02 7.15
CA TYR A 448 20.77 8.09 7.90
C TYR A 448 22.26 8.48 7.69
N SER A 449 22.97 8.12 6.62
CA SER A 449 24.36 8.65 6.42
C SER A 449 24.56 9.66 5.30
N TYR A 450 23.79 9.65 4.21
CA TYR A 450 24.08 10.53 3.06
C TYR A 450 23.21 11.79 2.92
N ARG A 451 22.08 11.88 3.64
CA ARG A 451 21.14 13.02 3.48
C ARG A 451 21.72 14.37 3.95
N GLN A 452 22.82 14.37 4.69
CA GLN A 452 23.46 15.58 5.22
C GLN A 452 24.59 16.14 4.34
N TRP A 453 25.15 15.34 3.42
CA TRP A 453 26.24 15.82 2.55
C TRP A 453 25.74 16.49 1.26
N ASP A 454 24.61 16.04 0.70
CA ASP A 454 24.05 16.64 -0.52
C ASP A 454 23.39 18.00 -0.25
N THR A 455 22.81 18.21 0.94
CA THR A 455 22.29 19.53 1.35
C THR A 455 23.40 20.56 1.58
N ALA A 456 24.59 20.12 1.98
CA ALA A 456 25.73 21.02 2.18
C ALA A 456 26.39 21.52 0.88
N ARG A 457 26.21 20.82 -0.25
CA ARG A 457 26.70 21.29 -1.57
C ARG A 457 25.71 22.16 -2.33
N GLY A 458 24.44 22.19 -1.92
CA GLY A 458 23.40 23.02 -2.55
C GLY A 458 23.40 24.49 -2.13
N THR A 459 24.19 24.87 -1.11
CA THR A 459 24.22 26.23 -0.56
C THR A 459 25.65 26.74 -0.35
N ALA A 460 26.50 26.66 -1.37
CA ALA A 460 27.69 27.50 -1.42
C ALA A 460 27.31 28.82 -2.13
N PRO A 461 27.37 29.99 -1.47
CA PRO A 461 27.13 31.26 -2.14
C PRO A 461 28.23 31.49 -3.18
N ALA A 462 27.83 31.89 -4.38
CA ALA A 462 28.73 32.28 -5.45
C ALA A 462 29.64 33.41 -4.97
N ALA A 463 30.93 33.11 -4.77
CA ALA A 463 31.94 34.11 -4.52
C ALA A 463 32.09 34.98 -5.78
N ALA A 464 31.81 36.27 -5.62
CA ALA A 464 31.94 37.29 -6.65
C ALA A 464 33.39 37.39 -7.12
N ALA A 465 33.62 37.15 -8.42
CA ALA A 465 34.86 37.46 -9.10
C ALA A 465 34.81 38.89 -9.65
N ALA A 466 35.70 39.73 -9.13
CA ALA A 466 36.43 40.83 -9.77
C ALA A 466 35.71 41.70 -10.83
N ALA A 467 35.48 42.97 -10.47
CA ALA A 467 35.57 44.09 -11.41
C ALA A 467 36.87 44.85 -11.11
N GLY A 468 37.85 44.69 -11.99
CA GLY A 468 39.00 45.58 -12.11
C GLY A 468 38.77 46.51 -13.29
N SER A 469 38.70 47.82 -13.01
CA SER A 469 38.97 48.92 -13.92
C SER A 469 39.46 50.10 -13.10
#